data_AF-A0A7J8SMY4-F1
#
_entry.id   AF-A0A7J8SMY4-F1
#
_cell.length_a   1.000
_cell.length_b   1.000
_cell.length_c   1.000
_cell.angle_alpha   90.00
_cell.angle_beta   90.00
_cell.angle_gamma   90.00
#
_symmetry.space_group_name_H-M   'P 1'
#
loop_
_entity.id
_entity.type
_entity.pdbx_description
1 polymer ?
#
loop_
_entity_poly.entity_id
_entity_poly.type
_entity_poly.pdbx_seq_one_letter_code
_entity_poly.pdbx_strand_id
1 'polypeptide(L)'
;MGSLFTSLCPSLVLLLNGSHDRETSGFSASSFVTAITDALNRTYGNSHNCLRNLPSQYINTLLVPKDGEIPIDIQSLSSQGIFDVVIVNSIHDPKVGTIFDPVSLINALGNV
;
A
#
# COMPACT_ATOMS: atom_id res chain seq x y z
N MET A 1 -14.82 0.29 -11.63
CA MET A 1 -14.10 0.10 -10.35
C MET A 1 -12.95 1.09 -10.22
N GLY A 2 -11.89 1.05 -11.04
CA GLY A 2 -10.77 2.00 -10.95
C GLY A 2 -11.14 3.48 -11.06
N SER A 3 -12.08 3.86 -11.93
CA SER A 3 -12.58 5.24 -12.05
C SER A 3 -13.40 5.74 -10.87
N LEU A 4 -13.92 4.83 -10.04
CA LEU A 4 -14.78 5.16 -8.90
C LEU A 4 -13.96 5.63 -7.70
N PHE A 5 -12.79 4.99 -7.48
CA PHE A 5 -11.88 5.37 -6.39
C PHE A 5 -11.35 6.79 -6.56
N THR A 6 -11.00 7.19 -7.79
CA THR A 6 -10.57 8.56 -8.09
C THR A 6 -11.65 9.62 -7.99
N SER A 7 -12.94 9.24 -8.04
CA SER A 7 -14.05 10.22 -8.06
C SER A 7 -14.87 10.28 -6.76
N LEU A 8 -14.83 9.26 -5.91
CA LEU A 8 -15.64 9.18 -4.70
C LEU A 8 -14.84 9.15 -3.39
N CYS A 9 -13.56 8.74 -3.44
CA CYS A 9 -12.75 8.59 -2.25
C CYS A 9 -11.57 9.57 -2.31
N PRO A 10 -11.55 10.64 -1.48
CA PRO A 10 -10.43 11.58 -1.46
C PRO A 10 -9.13 10.97 -0.90
N SER A 11 -9.21 9.78 -0.27
CA SER A 11 -8.11 9.11 0.43
C SER A 11 -8.25 7.58 0.37
N LEU A 12 -7.29 6.89 -0.27
CA LEU A 12 -7.14 5.42 -0.16
C LEU A 12 -5.92 5.11 0.69
N VAL A 13 -6.17 4.60 1.89
CA VAL A 13 -5.12 4.09 2.77
C VAL A 13 -4.78 2.66 2.36
N LEU A 14 -3.50 2.39 2.11
CA LEU A 14 -3.00 1.05 1.86
C LEU A 14 -2.33 0.48 3.12
N LEU A 15 -2.86 -0.64 3.63
CA LEU A 15 -2.23 -1.41 4.71
C LEU A 15 -1.32 -2.47 4.09
N LEU A 16 -0.02 -2.45 4.37
CA LEU A 16 0.91 -3.49 3.89
C LEU A 16 0.98 -4.68 4.85
N ASN A 17 1.24 -5.86 4.26
CA ASN A 17 1.55 -7.06 5.02
C ASN A 17 2.82 -6.86 5.86
N GLY A 18 2.89 -7.49 7.03
CA GLY A 18 4.08 -7.39 7.88
C GLY A 18 5.11 -8.49 7.68
N SER A 19 4.75 -9.59 7.04
CA SER A 19 5.66 -10.67 6.68
C SER A 19 5.49 -11.05 5.21
N HIS A 20 6.52 -11.68 4.64
CA HIS A 20 6.44 -12.17 3.26
C HIS A 20 5.40 -13.29 3.15
N ASP A 21 4.55 -13.20 2.14
CA ASP A 21 3.70 -14.31 1.74
C ASP A 21 4.31 -15.06 0.54
N ARG A 22 3.55 -16.03 0.01
CA ARG A 22 3.98 -16.84 -1.14
C ARG A 22 3.85 -16.12 -2.47
N GLU A 23 3.22 -14.94 -2.50
CA GLU A 23 2.86 -14.21 -3.72
C GLU A 23 3.78 -13.01 -3.97
N THR A 24 4.34 -12.44 -2.90
CA THR A 24 5.02 -11.13 -2.90
C THR A 24 6.48 -11.22 -2.44
N SER A 25 7.08 -12.40 -2.53
CA SER A 25 8.50 -12.60 -2.21
C SER A 25 9.39 -11.66 -3.05
N GLY A 26 10.22 -10.86 -2.37
CA GLY A 26 11.12 -9.89 -3.01
C GLY A 26 10.46 -8.55 -3.39
N PHE A 27 9.20 -8.33 -3.04
CA PHE A 27 8.54 -7.03 -3.25
C PHE A 27 8.97 -6.03 -2.18
N SER A 28 9.31 -4.82 -2.60
CA SER A 28 9.36 -3.66 -1.72
C SER A 28 7.99 -3.01 -1.62
N ALA A 29 7.82 -2.09 -0.67
CA ALA A 29 6.61 -1.28 -0.52
C ALA A 29 6.18 -0.61 -1.85
N SER A 30 7.13 -0.06 -2.62
CA SER A 30 6.82 0.56 -3.92
C SER A 30 6.37 -0.44 -4.99
N SER A 31 6.77 -1.71 -4.90
CA SER A 31 6.28 -2.78 -5.77
C SER A 31 4.79 -3.05 -5.56
N PHE A 32 4.32 -3.04 -4.29
CA PHE A 32 2.89 -3.14 -3.99
C PHE A 32 2.09 -1.97 -4.57
N VAL A 33 2.58 -0.74 -4.38
CA VAL A 33 1.96 0.47 -4.94
C VAL A 33 1.84 0.37 -6.46
N THR A 34 2.91 -0.09 -7.14
CA THR A 34 2.91 -0.29 -8.60
C THR A 34 1.90 -1.36 -9.01
N ALA A 35 1.93 -2.54 -8.39
CA ALA A 35 1.08 -3.65 -8.76
C ALA A 35 -0.41 -3.31 -8.61
N ILE A 36 -0.78 -2.66 -7.50
CA ILE A 36 -2.15 -2.20 -7.25
C ILE A 36 -2.55 -1.12 -8.27
N THR A 37 -1.69 -0.13 -8.48
CA THR A 37 -1.97 0.96 -9.43
C THR A 37 -2.10 0.44 -10.86
N ASP A 38 -1.25 -0.50 -11.27
CA ASP A 38 -1.32 -1.13 -12.59
C ASP A 38 -2.61 -1.94 -12.78
N ALA A 39 -3.05 -2.63 -11.73
CA ALA A 39 -4.32 -3.34 -11.74
C ALA A 39 -5.52 -2.36 -11.85
N LEU A 40 -5.50 -1.27 -11.08
CA LEU A 40 -6.55 -0.23 -11.12
C LEU A 40 -6.59 0.50 -12.46
N ASN A 41 -5.42 0.80 -13.03
CA ASN A 41 -5.27 1.41 -14.34
C ASN A 41 -5.49 0.44 -15.51
N ARG A 42 -5.52 -0.86 -15.24
CA ARG A 42 -5.57 -1.92 -16.26
C ARG A 42 -4.40 -1.80 -17.24
N THR A 43 -3.21 -1.48 -16.75
CA THR A 43 -2.00 -1.20 -17.55
C THR A 43 -1.69 -2.33 -18.54
N TYR A 44 -1.82 -3.58 -18.10
CA TYR A 44 -1.55 -4.78 -18.91
C TYR A 44 -2.83 -5.45 -19.45
N GLY A 45 -3.98 -4.76 -19.36
CA GLY A 45 -5.27 -5.24 -19.83
C GLY A 45 -5.55 -4.88 -21.30
N ASN A 46 -6.83 -4.83 -21.68
CA ASN A 46 -7.23 -4.36 -23.00
C ASN A 46 -6.89 -2.86 -23.15
N SER A 47 -6.06 -2.54 -24.14
CA SER A 47 -5.53 -1.19 -24.43
C SER A 47 -6.60 -0.11 -24.64
N HIS A 48 -7.84 -0.50 -24.95
CA HIS A 48 -8.93 0.44 -25.21
C HIS A 48 -9.62 0.95 -23.94
N ASN A 49 -9.28 0.41 -22.76
CA ASN A 49 -9.91 0.75 -21.48
C ASN A 49 -8.90 1.04 -20.35
N CYS A 50 -7.65 1.34 -20.71
CA CYS A 50 -6.61 1.71 -19.74
C CYS A 50 -6.86 3.12 -19.18
N LEU A 51 -6.66 3.28 -17.88
CA LEU A 51 -6.58 4.59 -17.23
C LEU A 51 -5.11 5.01 -17.13
N ARG A 52 -4.86 6.31 -16.98
CA ARG A 52 -3.50 6.89 -16.85
C ARG A 52 -3.35 7.68 -15.56
N ASN A 53 -3.99 7.22 -14.50
CA ASN A 53 -3.91 7.88 -13.20
C ASN A 53 -2.56 7.57 -12.54
N LEU A 54 -1.99 8.55 -11.86
CA LEU A 54 -0.79 8.39 -11.06
C LEU A 54 -1.10 7.55 -9.80
N PRO A 55 -0.11 6.82 -9.24
CA PRO A 55 -0.31 6.09 -7.99
C PRO A 55 -0.86 6.97 -6.86
N SER A 56 -0.37 8.20 -6.73
CA SER A 56 -0.82 9.19 -5.73
C SER A 56 -2.26 9.67 -5.92
N GLN A 57 -2.89 9.44 -7.08
CA GLN A 57 -4.32 9.69 -7.28
C GLN A 57 -5.19 8.57 -6.71
N TYR A 58 -4.59 7.42 -6.42
CA TYR A 58 -5.23 6.32 -5.72
C TYR A 58 -4.83 6.35 -4.26
N ILE A 59 -3.56 6.05 -3.98
CA ILE A 59 -3.04 5.81 -2.64
C ILE A 59 -2.49 7.12 -2.09
N ASN A 60 -2.99 7.54 -0.93
CA ASN A 60 -2.50 8.74 -0.25
C ASN A 60 -1.49 8.42 0.85
N THR A 61 -1.78 7.36 1.60
CA THR A 61 -1.08 6.99 2.81
C THR A 61 -0.83 5.49 2.84
N LEU A 62 0.40 5.14 3.18
CA LEU A 62 0.86 3.77 3.33
C LEU A 62 1.09 3.47 4.81
N LEU A 63 0.30 2.56 5.38
CA LEU A 63 0.53 2.08 6.73
C LEU A 63 1.35 0.80 6.67
N VAL A 64 2.45 0.78 7.40
CA VAL A 64 3.39 -0.35 7.44
C VAL A 64 3.59 -0.80 8.88
N PRO A 65 3.56 -2.11 9.18
CA PRO A 65 3.82 -2.57 10.53
C PRO A 65 5.31 -2.42 10.85
N LYS A 66 5.60 -1.92 12.04
CA LYS A 66 6.95 -1.78 12.59
C LYS A 66 7.61 -3.15 12.61
N ASP A 67 8.91 -3.21 12.33
CA ASP A 67 9.66 -4.46 12.30
C ASP A 67 9.09 -5.49 11.30
N GLY A 68 8.31 -5.01 10.32
CA GLY A 68 7.85 -5.81 9.19
C GLY A 68 9.01 -6.22 8.28
N GLU A 69 8.84 -7.32 7.58
CA GLU A 69 9.86 -7.90 6.70
C GLU A 69 9.90 -7.22 5.32
N ILE A 70 8.84 -6.49 4.94
CA ILE A 70 8.74 -5.84 3.64
C ILE A 70 9.65 -4.60 3.62
N PRO A 71 10.60 -4.51 2.68
CA PRO A 71 11.49 -3.34 2.57
C PRO A 71 10.71 -2.06 2.24
N ILE A 72 10.94 -1.00 3.03
CA ILE A 72 10.36 0.32 2.81
C ILE A 72 11.35 1.19 2.02
N ASP A 73 11.18 1.23 0.70
CA ASP A 73 12.03 1.96 -0.23
C ASP A 73 11.53 3.39 -0.48
N ILE A 74 11.80 4.28 0.49
CA ILE A 74 11.31 5.66 0.54
C ILE A 74 11.56 6.45 -0.76
N GLN A 75 12.71 6.26 -1.41
CA GLN A 75 13.04 6.97 -2.66
C GLN A 75 12.10 6.57 -3.80
N SER A 76 11.82 5.27 -3.95
CA SER A 76 10.88 4.77 -4.95
C SER A 76 9.45 5.21 -4.64
N LEU A 77 9.02 5.14 -3.38
CA LEU A 77 7.71 5.62 -2.94
C LEU A 77 7.51 7.11 -3.23
N SER A 78 8.53 7.92 -2.93
CA SER A 78 8.53 9.36 -3.22
C SER A 78 8.42 9.62 -4.73
N SER A 79 9.10 8.83 -5.57
CA SER A 79 9.00 8.94 -7.03
C SER A 79 7.61 8.58 -7.58
N GLN A 80 6.85 7.76 -6.84
CA GLN A 80 5.46 7.42 -7.13
C GLN A 80 4.45 8.44 -6.57
N GLY A 81 4.94 9.46 -5.87
CA GLY A 81 4.13 10.50 -5.23
C GLY A 81 3.52 10.08 -3.88
N ILE A 82 4.03 9.00 -3.27
CA ILE A 82 3.60 8.52 -1.95
C ILE A 82 4.56 9.10 -0.90
N PHE A 83 4.08 10.08 -0.15
CA PHE A 83 4.89 10.79 0.85
C PHE A 83 4.48 10.46 2.30
N ASP A 84 3.25 10.01 2.50
CA ASP A 84 2.73 9.69 3.82
C ASP A 84 2.89 8.19 4.10
N VAL A 85 4.01 7.82 4.73
CA VAL A 85 4.29 6.44 5.14
C VAL A 85 4.27 6.38 6.66
N VAL A 86 3.22 5.77 7.21
CA VAL A 86 2.98 5.68 8.65
C VAL A 86 3.44 4.33 9.15
N ILE A 87 4.48 4.34 9.99
CA ILE A 87 4.94 3.14 10.69
C ILE A 87 4.07 2.93 11.93
N VAL A 88 3.37 1.80 11.99
CA VAL A 88 2.43 1.45 13.06
C VAL A 88 3.05 0.34 13.90
N ASN A 89 2.88 0.37 15.23
CA ASN A 89 3.38 -0.73 16.07
C ASN A 89 2.79 -2.07 15.63
N SER A 90 3.55 -3.12 15.89
CA SER A 90 3.25 -4.48 15.46
C SER A 90 3.31 -5.47 16.62
N ILE A 91 2.73 -6.63 16.40
CA ILE A 91 2.82 -7.81 17.24
C ILE A 91 3.42 -8.92 16.39
N HIS A 92 4.36 -9.67 16.95
CA HIS A 92 4.88 -10.87 16.30
C HIS A 92 4.05 -12.08 16.71
N ASP A 93 3.29 -12.64 15.77
CA ASP A 93 2.55 -13.89 15.97
C ASP A 93 3.32 -15.06 15.35
N PRO A 94 3.61 -16.14 16.10
CA PRO A 94 4.44 -17.23 15.61
C PRO A 94 3.81 -18.06 14.46
N LYS A 95 2.52 -17.89 14.16
CA LYS A 95 1.83 -18.58 13.06
C LYS A 95 1.75 -17.73 11.80
N VAL A 96 1.55 -16.42 11.95
CA VAL A 96 1.26 -15.53 10.81
C VAL A 96 2.33 -14.45 10.58
N GLY A 97 3.34 -14.37 11.45
CA GLY A 97 4.44 -13.42 11.34
C GLY A 97 4.12 -12.07 12.00
N THR A 98 4.70 -11.00 11.47
CA THR A 98 4.49 -9.64 11.98
C THR A 98 3.13 -9.12 11.52
N ILE A 99 2.27 -8.76 12.47
CA ILE A 99 0.94 -8.18 12.23
C ILE A 99 0.83 -6.82 12.92
N PHE A 100 -0.11 -5.99 12.47
CA PHE A 100 -0.37 -4.72 13.15
C PHE A 100 -0.87 -4.93 14.59
N ASP A 101 -0.38 -4.12 15.53
CA ASP A 101 -1.01 -3.97 16.83
C ASP A 101 -2.39 -3.31 16.63
N PRO A 102 -3.50 -3.96 17.03
CA PRO A 102 -4.84 -3.45 16.72
C PRO A 102 -5.12 -2.04 17.27
N VAL A 103 -4.63 -1.74 18.48
CA VAL A 103 -4.85 -0.44 19.13
C VAL A 103 -4.07 0.65 18.38
N SER A 104 -2.80 0.39 18.09
CA SER A 104 -1.95 1.31 17.34
C SER A 104 -2.47 1.54 15.91
N LEU A 105 -3.00 0.49 15.26
CA LEU A 105 -3.59 0.60 13.92
C LEU A 105 -4.84 1.47 13.90
N ILE A 106 -5.76 1.26 14.85
CA ILE A 106 -6.98 2.08 14.95
C ILE A 106 -6.60 3.55 15.20
N ASN A 107 -5.64 3.80 16.08
CA ASN A 107 -5.15 5.15 16.35
C ASN A 107 -4.48 5.77 15.13
N ALA A 108 -3.70 5.00 14.36
CA ALA A 108 -3.10 5.48 13.13
C ALA A 108 -4.19 5.89 12.13
N LEU A 109 -5.15 5.00 11.86
CA LEU A 109 -6.26 5.25 10.93
C LEU A 109 -7.15 6.44 11.33
N GLY A 110 -7.31 6.70 12.63
CA GLY A 110 -8.07 7.86 13.10
C GLY A 110 -7.37 9.21 12.88
N ASN A 111 -6.08 9.20 12.52
CA ASN A 111 -5.25 10.39 12.29
C ASN A 111 -4.84 10.55 10.81
N VAL A 112 -5.36 9.72 9.90
CA VAL A 112 -5.15 9.82 8.44
C VAL A 112 -6.32 10.55 7.76
#